data_AF-A0A941NCK1-F1
#
_entry.id   AF-A0A941NCK1-F1
#
_cell.length_a   1.000
_cell.length_b   1.000
_cell.length_c   1.000
_cell.angle_alpha   90.00
_cell.angle_beta   90.00
_cell.angle_gamma   90.00
#
_symmetry.space_group_name_H-M   'P 1'
#
loop_
_entity.id
_entity.type
_entity.pdbx_description
1 polymer ?
#
loop_
_entity_poly.entity_id
_entity_poly.type
_entity_poly.pdbx_seq_one_letter_code
_entity_poly.pdbx_strand_id
1 'polypeptide(L)' 'VCHGPQGKGNREMGAPNLTDNEWLYGPKREDIHDQIWNGHGGVMPTWGGRLSPETIKALAIYVHSLGGGE' A
#
# COMPACT_ATOMS: atom_id res chain seq x y z
N VAL A 1 -7.97 -11.49 -12.08
CA VAL A 1 -6.61 -10.91 -12.22
C VAL A 1 -6.47 -9.76 -11.24
N CYS A 2 -5.46 -9.78 -10.36
CA CYS A 2 -5.35 -8.80 -9.26
C CYS A 2 -4.97 -7.39 -9.73
N HIS A 3 -3.99 -7.27 -10.63
CA HIS A 3 -3.50 -5.96 -11.11
C HIS A 3 -4.17 -5.47 -12.40
N GLY A 4 -5.22 -6.17 -12.86
CA GLY A 4 -5.87 -5.94 -14.14
C GLY A 4 -4.99 -6.27 -15.36
N PRO A 5 -5.58 -6.28 -16.57
CA PRO A 5 -4.87 -6.60 -17.82
C PRO A 5 -3.84 -5.52 -18.22
N GLN A 6 -4.02 -4.29 -17.75
CA GLN A 6 -3.13 -3.16 -18.01
C GLN A 6 -2.12 -2.92 -16.87
N GLY A 7 -2.10 -3.77 -15.83
CA GLY A 7 -1.21 -3.61 -14.69
C GLY A 7 -1.52 -2.40 -13.80
N LYS A 8 -2.71 -1.79 -13.91
CA LYS A 8 -3.11 -0.60 -13.17
C LYS A 8 -3.52 -0.84 -11.71
N GLY A 9 -3.48 -2.09 -11.25
CA GLY A 9 -3.84 -2.44 -9.87
C GLY A 9 -5.35 -2.62 -9.67
N ASN A 10 -5.73 -2.88 -8.42
CA ASN A 10 -7.12 -2.93 -7.97
C ASN A 10 -7.21 -2.47 -6.51
N ARG A 11 -7.86 -1.33 -6.29
CA ARG A 11 -8.01 -0.69 -4.98
C ARG A 11 -8.78 -1.53 -3.97
N GLU A 12 -9.84 -2.24 -4.39
CA GLU A 12 -10.66 -3.06 -3.48
C GLU A 12 -9.87 -4.22 -2.87
N MET A 13 -8.89 -4.75 -3.62
CA MET A 13 -7.97 -5.78 -3.14
C MET A 13 -6.68 -5.21 -2.52
N GLY A 14 -6.44 -3.90 -2.62
CA GLY A 14 -5.16 -3.29 -2.27
C GLY A 14 -4.00 -3.67 -3.22
N ALA A 15 -4.30 -4.14 -4.42
CA ALA A 15 -3.28 -4.51 -5.42
C ALA A 15 -2.70 -3.24 -6.04
N PRO A 16 -1.38 -2.97 -5.91
CA PRO A 16 -0.76 -1.74 -6.40
C PRO A 16 -0.74 -1.64 -7.93
N ASN A 17 -0.59 -0.42 -8.44
CA ASN A 17 -0.31 -0.16 -9.84
C ASN A 17 1.15 -0.52 -10.16
N LEU A 18 1.37 -1.31 -11.20
CA LEU A 18 2.70 -1.78 -11.63
C LEU A 18 3.28 -0.95 -12.77
N THR A 19 2.60 0.12 -13.18
CA THR A 19 2.98 0.97 -14.32
C THR A 19 3.44 2.37 -13.93
N ASP A 20 3.44 2.70 -12.63
CA ASP A 20 4.00 3.94 -12.11
C ASP A 20 5.41 3.73 -11.55
N ASN A 21 5.91 4.74 -10.85
CA ASN A 21 7.26 4.75 -10.28
C ASN A 21 7.24 4.60 -8.74
N GLU A 22 6.15 4.13 -8.15
CA GLU A 22 6.01 3.99 -6.70
C GLU A 22 6.22 2.53 -6.26
N TRP A 23 7.22 2.28 -5.42
CA TRP A 23 7.64 0.93 -5.04
C TRP A 23 7.82 0.81 -3.52
N LEU A 24 6.99 0.00 -2.88
CA LEU A 24 7.08 -0.27 -1.43
C LEU A 24 8.26 -1.19 -1.08
N TYR A 25 8.56 -2.16 -1.94
CA TYR A 25 9.54 -3.22 -1.69
C TYR A 25 10.74 -3.17 -2.65
N GLY A 26 10.95 -2.04 -3.31
CA GLY A 26 12.10 -1.80 -4.19
C GLY A 26 11.80 -1.99 -5.70
N PRO A 27 12.39 -1.16 -6.58
CA PRO A 27 12.14 -1.18 -8.01
C PRO A 27 13.13 -2.06 -8.82
N LYS A 28 14.14 -2.66 -8.19
CA LYS A 28 15.15 -3.42 -8.94
C LYS A 28 14.57 -4.74 -9.44
N ARG A 29 15.17 -5.29 -10.49
CA ARG A 29 14.71 -6.57 -11.08
C ARG A 29 14.74 -7.71 -10.06
N GLU A 30 15.75 -7.71 -9.20
CA GLU A 30 15.93 -8.69 -8.14
C GLU A 30 14.82 -8.55 -7.08
N ASP A 31 14.48 -7.31 -6.70
CA ASP A 31 13.41 -7.01 -5.74
C ASP A 31 12.04 -7.48 -6.28
N ILE A 32 11.76 -7.19 -7.56
CA ILE A 32 10.52 -7.59 -8.22
C ILE A 32 10.43 -9.12 -8.33
N HIS A 33 11.54 -9.79 -8.69
CA HIS A 33 11.58 -11.24 -8.74
C HIS A 33 11.30 -11.85 -7.36
N ASP A 34 11.94 -11.34 -6.31
CA ASP A 34 11.71 -11.80 -4.94
C ASP A 34 10.25 -11.64 -4.52
N GLN A 35 9.63 -10.50 -4.85
CA GLN A 35 8.22 -10.27 -4.55
C GLN A 35 7.27 -11.22 -5.26
N ILE A 36 7.54 -11.56 -6.52
CA ILE A 36 6.72 -12.51 -7.28
C ILE A 36 6.93 -13.94 -6.78
N TRP A 37 8.17 -14.29 -6.45
CA TRP A 37 8.54 -15.67 -6.09
C TRP A 37 8.18 -16.03 -4.65
N ASN A 38 8.54 -15.18 -3.69
CA ASN A 38 8.35 -15.43 -2.26
C ASN A 38 7.05 -14.82 -1.73
N GLY A 39 6.57 -13.75 -2.36
CA GLY A 39 5.44 -12.95 -1.86
C GLY A 39 5.82 -12.11 -0.64
N HIS A 40 5.20 -10.93 -0.51
CA HIS A 40 5.31 -10.09 0.69
C HIS A 40 3.92 -9.95 1.33
N GLY A 41 3.75 -10.53 2.52
CA GLY A 41 2.50 -10.49 3.29
C GLY A 41 2.36 -9.22 4.13
N GLY A 42 2.39 -8.06 3.49
CA GLY A 42 2.31 -6.76 4.18
C GLY A 42 1.04 -6.64 5.02
N VAL A 43 1.18 -6.26 6.30
CA VAL A 43 0.05 -6.05 7.22
C VAL A 43 0.13 -4.64 7.79
N MET A 44 -0.91 -3.84 7.59
CA MET A 44 -1.12 -2.60 8.34
C MET A 44 -1.88 -2.95 9.65
N PRO A 45 -1.25 -2.84 10.83
CA PRO A 45 -1.93 -3.16 12.08
C PRO A 45 -3.07 -2.19 12.36
N THR A 46 -4.11 -2.66 13.05
CA THR A 46 -5.14 -1.76 13.56
C THR A 46 -4.58 -0.89 14.70
N TRP A 47 -4.97 0.39 14.67
CA TRP A 47 -4.69 1.34 15.75
C TRP A 47 -5.85 1.46 16.75
N GLY A 48 -6.99 0.82 16.47
CA GLY A 48 -8.13 0.77 17.38
C GLY A 48 -7.75 0.12 18.70
N GLY A 49 -8.20 0.69 19.82
CA GLY A 49 -7.86 0.23 21.17
C GLY A 49 -6.42 0.55 21.62
N ARG A 50 -5.55 1.04 20.73
CA ARG A 50 -4.20 1.54 21.06
C ARG A 50 -4.15 3.06 21.13
N LEU A 51 -4.94 3.74 20.29
CA LEU A 51 -5.06 5.19 20.23
C LEU A 51 -6.52 5.60 20.43
N SER A 52 -6.73 6.83 20.91
CA SER A 52 -8.07 7.41 21.02
C SER A 52 -8.66 7.68 19.63
N PRO A 53 -10.00 7.65 19.47
CA PRO A 53 -10.65 7.97 18.19
C PRO A 53 -10.26 9.35 17.63
N GLU A 54 -10.08 10.35 18.51
CA GLU A 54 -9.68 11.71 18.14
C GLU A 54 -8.26 11.74 17.57
N THR A 55 -7.35 10.97 18.19
CA THR A 55 -5.95 10.85 17.74
C THR A 55 -5.89 10.17 16.38
N ILE A 56 -6.64 9.07 16.18
CA ILE A 56 -6.72 8.37 14.89
C ILE A 56 -7.23 9.32 13.80
N LYS A 57 -8.26 10.11 14.10
CA LYS A 57 -8.81 11.09 13.15
C LYS A 57 -7.79 12.19 12.79
N ALA A 58 -7.08 12.72 13.78
CA ALA A 58 -6.03 13.71 13.55
C ALA A 58 -4.89 13.16 12.69
N LEU A 59 -4.45 11.92 12.96
CA LEU A 59 -3.43 11.24 12.16
C LEU A 59 -3.90 10.95 10.72
N ALA A 60 -5.16 10.56 10.54
CA ALA A 60 -5.72 10.36 9.19
C ALA A 60 -5.70 11.67 8.38
N ILE A 61 -6.07 12.80 8.99
CA ILE A 61 -5.99 14.13 8.35
C ILE A 61 -4.54 14.48 8.01
N TYR A 62 -3.62 14.22 8.94
CA TYR A 62 -2.20 14.49 8.74
C TYR A 62 -1.63 13.67 7.57
N VAL A 63 -1.87 12.36 7.53
CA VAL A 63 -1.39 11.49 6.44
C VAL A 63 -2.02 11.90 5.10
N HIS A 64 -3.30 12.27 5.08
CA HIS A 64 -3.94 12.80 3.87
C HIS A 64 -3.27 14.09 3.39
N SER A 65 -2.89 15.01 4.30
CA SER A 65 -2.18 16.25 3.92
C SER A 65 -0.79 16.00 3.31
N LEU A 66 -0.18 14.85 3.58
CA LEU A 66 1.10 14.44 2.98
C LEU A 66 0.94 13.78 1.60
N GLY A 67 -0.29 13.64 1.10
CA GLY A 67 -0.61 12.93 -0.14
C GLY A 67 -0.95 11.45 0.06
N GLY A 68 -1.08 10.98 1.31
CA GLY A 68 -1.36 9.57 1.64
C GLY A 68 -2.85 9.19 1.64
N GLY A 69 -3.74 10.12 1.29
CA GLY A 69 -5.11 9.81 0.93
C GLY A 69 -5.35 10.47 -0.41
N GLU A 70 -5.78 9.69 -1.40
CA GLU A 70 -6.22 10.23 -2.68
C GLU A 70 -7.24 11.37 -2.52
#